data_AF-A0A5J4XV27-F1
#
_entry.id   AF-A0A5J4XV27-F1
#
_cell.length_a   1.000
_cell.length_b   1.000
_cell.length_c   1.000
_cell.angle_alpha   90.00
_cell.angle_beta   90.00
_cell.angle_gamma   90.00
#
_symmetry.space_group_name_H-M   'P 1'
#
loop_
_entity.id
_entity.type
_entity.pdbx_description
1 polymer ?
#
loop_
_entity_poly.entity_id
_entity_poly.type
_entity_poly.pdbx_seq_one_letter_code
_entity_poly.pdbx_strand_id
1 'polypeptide(L)' 'MQGVLGCIVVNKDGVILKTTCEPETAELHSHLIPQLAGLARNMNDLEFLRIRSMKQEIMVAPRKQ' A
#
# COMPACT_ATOMS: atom_id res chain seq x y z
N MET A 1 13.54 11.28 6.60
CA MET A 1 12.42 10.31 6.77
C MET A 1 12.00 10.28 8.25
N GLN A 2 11.72 11.43 8.86
CA GLN A 2 11.13 11.45 10.21
C GLN A 2 9.63 11.22 10.06
N GLY A 3 9.10 10.16 10.68
CA GLY A 3 7.67 9.88 10.73
C GLY A 3 7.16 8.72 9.85
N VAL A 4 8.02 8.05 9.07
CA VAL A 4 7.63 6.84 8.33
C VAL A 4 7.84 5.62 9.24
N LEU A 5 6.76 4.90 9.55
CA LEU A 5 6.80 3.70 10.40
C LEU A 5 7.33 2.48 9.65
N GLY A 6 7.11 2.41 8.34
CA GLY A 6 7.63 1.34 7.50
C GLY A 6 7.23 1.50 6.04
N CYS A 7 7.78 0.64 5.18
CA CYS A 7 7.50 0.60 3.76
C CYS A 7 7.30 -0.85 3.33
N ILE A 8 6.32 -1.08 2.45
CA ILE A 8 6.02 -2.37 1.83
C ILE A 8 5.99 -2.18 0.32
N VAL A 9 6.78 -2.97 -0.40
CA VAL A 9 6.80 -3.04 -1.86
C VAL A 9 6.22 -4.38 -2.26
N VAL A 10 5.13 -4.36 -3.03
CA VAL A 10 4.42 -5.55 -3.49
C VAL A 10 4.32 -5.55 -5.00
N ASN A 11 4.23 -6.75 -5.57
CA ASN A 11 3.87 -6.92 -6.97
C ASN A 11 2.33 -6.84 -7.17
N LYS A 12 1.88 -7.01 -8.41
CA LYS A 12 0.45 -6.99 -8.77
C LYS A 12 -0.38 -8.11 -8.13
N ASP A 13 0.26 -9.20 -7.72
CA ASP A 13 -0.37 -10.38 -7.14
C ASP A 13 -0.40 -10.33 -5.60
N GLY A 14 0.06 -9.21 -5.00
CA GLY A 14 0.11 -9.03 -3.55
C GLY A 14 1.31 -9.73 -2.87
N VAL A 15 2.27 -10.21 -3.65
CA VAL A 15 3.51 -10.81 -3.13
C VAL A 15 4.46 -9.70 -2.69
N ILE A 16 4.95 -9.80 -1.46
CA ILE A 16 5.90 -8.86 -0.86
C ILE A 16 7.27 -9.05 -1.50
N LEU A 17 7.80 -8.00 -2.14
CA LEU A 17 9.15 -7.96 -2.70
C LEU A 17 10.16 -7.39 -1.71
N LYS A 18 9.74 -6.41 -0.90
CA LYS A 18 10.56 -5.76 0.12
C LYS A 18 9.68 -5.18 1.20
N THR A 19 10.07 -5.32 2.46
CA THR A 19 9.37 -4.69 3.59
C THR A 19 10.35 -4.27 4.66
N THR A 20 10.03 -3.19 5.37
CA THR A 20 10.66 -2.84 6.66
C THR A 20 9.70 -3.00 7.83
N CYS A 21 8.47 -3.44 7.56
CA CYS A 21 7.45 -3.75 8.57
C CYS A 21 7.62 -5.19 9.07
N GLU A 22 7.05 -5.47 10.24
CA GLU A 22 6.94 -6.84 10.76
C GLU A 22 6.17 -7.74 9.77
N PRO A 23 6.54 -9.03 9.64
CA PRO A 23 5.99 -9.93 8.63
C PRO A 23 4.45 -10.00 8.63
N GLU A 24 3.84 -10.11 9.80
CA GLU A 24 2.38 -10.22 9.97
C GLU A 24 1.65 -8.96 9.46
N THR A 25 2.18 -7.77 9.79
CA THR A 25 1.63 -6.50 9.31
C THR A 25 1.82 -6.35 7.80
N ALA A 26 2.97 -6.79 7.28
CA ALA A 26 3.25 -6.71 5.86
C ALA A 26 2.32 -7.60 5.04
N GLU A 27 2.06 -8.82 5.50
CA GLU A 27 1.17 -9.79 4.84
C GLU A 27 -0.29 -9.33 4.85
N LEU A 28 -0.77 -8.80 5.98
CA LEU A 28 -2.12 -8.23 6.07
C LEU A 28 -2.33 -7.09 5.05
N HIS A 29 -1.37 -6.16 4.96
CA HIS A 29 -1.49 -5.02 4.06
C HIS A 29 -1.23 -5.38 2.60
N SER A 30 -0.37 -6.35 2.30
CA SER A 30 -0.05 -6.72 0.92
C SER A 30 -1.21 -7.36 0.18
N HIS A 31 -2.16 -7.99 0.90
CA HIS A 31 -3.34 -8.60 0.29
C HIS A 31 -4.47 -7.61 0.03
N LEU A 32 -4.76 -6.72 1.00
CA LEU A 32 -5.94 -5.85 0.96
C LEU A 32 -5.70 -4.53 0.22
N ILE A 33 -4.54 -3.92 0.42
CA ILE A 33 -4.26 -2.56 -0.08
C ILE A 33 -4.18 -2.52 -1.63
N PRO A 34 -3.56 -3.49 -2.33
CA PRO A 34 -3.55 -3.49 -3.80
C PRO A 34 -4.96 -3.63 -4.40
N GLN A 35 -5.84 -4.42 -3.78
CA GLN A 35 -7.22 -4.58 -4.25
C GLN A 35 -7.99 -3.26 -4.13
N LEU A 36 -7.85 -2.57 -2.99
CA LEU A 36 -8.46 -1.25 -2.77
C LEU A 36 -7.92 -0.21 -3.77
N ALA A 37 -6.60 -0.20 -4.02
CA ALA A 37 -6.00 0.68 -5.01
C ALA A 37 -6.50 0.39 -6.44
N GLY A 38 -6.74 -0.88 -6.78
CA GLY A 38 -7.33 -1.28 -8.05
C GLY A 38 -8.76 -0.75 -8.22
N LEU A 39 -9.60 -0.86 -7.19
CA LEU A 39 -10.96 -0.31 -7.21
C LEU A 39 -10.95 1.22 -7.35
N ALA A 40 -10.10 1.91 -6.59
CA ALA A 40 -9.97 3.36 -6.65
C ALA A 40 -9.46 3.85 -8.03
N ARG A 41 -8.59 3.09 -8.69
CA ARG A 41 -8.12 3.37 -10.05
C ARG A 41 -9.21 3.21 -11.11
N ASN A 42 -10.16 2.29 -10.92
CA ASN A 42 -11.28 2.17 -11.84
C ASN A 42 -12.25 3.36 -11.77
N MET A 43 -12.24 4.11 -10.66
CA MET A 43 -13.08 5.30 -10.50
C MET A 43 -12.40 6.58 -10.98
N ASN A 44 -11.06 6.67 -10.89
CA ASN A 44 -10.28 7.86 -11.21
C ASN A 44 -8.87 7.49 -11.70
N ASP A 45 -8.24 8.33 -12.52
CA ASP A 45 -6.81 8.22 -12.86
C ASP A 45 -5.92 8.46 -11.63
N LEU A 46 -5.79 7.41 -10.82
CA LEU A 46 -5.20 7.43 -9.49
C LEU A 46 -3.66 7.42 -9.57
N GLU A 47 -3.04 8.53 -9.17
CA GLU A 47 -1.57 8.60 -9.00
C GLU A 47 -1.12 8.18 -7.61
N PHE A 48 -1.88 8.58 -6.58
CA PHE A 48 -1.60 8.25 -5.19
C PHE A 48 -2.90 8.01 -4.42
N LEU A 49 -2.92 6.98 -3.58
CA LEU A 49 -3.98 6.72 -2.61
C LEU A 49 -3.42 6.95 -1.21
N ARG A 50 -4.00 7.89 -0.47
CA ARG A 50 -3.64 8.19 0.92
C ARG A 50 -4.80 7.81 1.83
N ILE A 51 -4.57 6.83 2.70
CA ILE A 51 -5.52 6.33 3.68
C ILE A 51 -5.04 6.81 5.05
N ARG A 52 -5.79 7.71 5.68
CA ARG A 52 -5.47 8.22 7.02
C ARG A 52 -6.45 7.63 8.03
N SER A 53 -5.91 6.96 9.04
CA SER A 53 -6.65 6.55 10.22
C SER A 53 -6.14 7.33 11.44
N MET A 54 -6.82 7.17 12.58
CA MET A 54 -6.37 7.75 13.86
C MET A 54 -5.03 7.16 14.32
N LYS A 55 -4.73 5.90 13.95
CA LYS A 55 -3.52 5.18 14.38
C LYS A 55 -2.36 5.37 13.42
N GLN A 56 -2.62 5.32 12.12
CA GLN A 56 -1.61 5.29 11.08
C GLN A 56 -2.09 5.90 9.77
N GLU A 57 -1.12 6.35 8.97
CA GLU A 57 -1.34 6.81 7.60
C GLU A 57 -0.62 5.88 6.63
N ILE A 58 -1.34 5.43 5.60
CA ILE A 58 -0.85 4.56 4.54
C ILE A 58 -0.90 5.35 3.24
N MET A 59 0.26 5.49 2.59
CA MET A 59 0.37 6.08 1.26
C MET A 59 0.72 4.99 0.25
N VAL A 60 -0.09 4.89 -0.80
CA VAL A 60 0.04 3.87 -1.84
C VAL A 60 0.28 4.59 -3.17
N ALA A 61 1.35 4.21 -3.85
CA ALA A 61 1.65 4.65 -5.20
C ALA A 61 1.44 3.48 -6.16
N PRO A 62 0.26 3.34 -6.79
CA PRO A 62 0.07 2.33 -7.82
C PRO A 62 0.99 2.62 -9.00
N ARG A 63 1.79 1.62 -9.40
CA ARG A 63 2.67 1.77 -10.57
C ARG A 63 1.78 1.92 -11.82
N LYS A 64 1.97 3.00 -12.60
CA LYS A 64 1.38 3.10 -13.94
C LYS A 64 1.92 1.93 -14.76
N GLN A 65 1.00 1.18 -15.38
CA GLN A 65 1.35 0.08 -16.27
C GLN A 65 1.95 0.66 -17.55
#